data_AF-A0A7Y9LS40-F1
#
_entry.id   AF-A0A7Y9LS40-F1
#
_cell.length_a   1.000
_cell.length_b   1.000
_cell.length_c   1.000
_cell.angle_alpha   90.00
_cell.angle_beta   90.00
_cell.angle_gamma   90.00
#
_symmetry.space_group_name_H-M   'P 1'
#
loop_
_entity.id
_entity.type
_entity.pdbx_description
1 polymer ?
#
loop_
_entity_poly.entity_id
_entity_poly.type
_entity_poly.pdbx_seq_one_letter_code
_entity_poly.pdbx_strand_id
1 'polypeptide(L)'
;MAVFGRSTDRARTSSRFVSWAAIVAKTLSVAAPVAATILFFWARDSPAFFWWAAGILLLSLVLQLTSFAWERRLAARTLVNSNALNTYISQMAAAVAEMPGQSGAERVGTLNELARYAVTALVNVFHDAKDVRAIAYSLGPANDRLEVFRYAGVRQPSGTFIGQDAGRGDKALDFVFNSNSSYLFIPDLKKEKPEDYGGSGNGYRTFISVRINSSTDVHGMLTLDAADVGDLTEDDAHVIEMFANILAIAFAETARASPDNSADSR
;
A
#
# COMPACT_ATOMS: atom_id res chain seq x y z
N MET A 1 -31.43 -18.92 -20.56
CA MET A 1 -31.96 -19.76 -19.47
C MET A 1 -30.82 -19.97 -18.47
N ALA A 2 -31.01 -19.50 -17.24
CA ALA A 2 -30.01 -19.35 -16.18
C ALA A 2 -29.31 -20.65 -15.77
N VAL A 3 -28.04 -20.62 -15.33
CA VAL A 3 -27.57 -21.07 -13.99
C VAL A 3 -26.16 -20.51 -13.65
N PHE A 4 -25.95 -20.21 -12.35
CA PHE A 4 -24.70 -20.07 -11.59
C PHE A 4 -24.02 -18.70 -11.44
N GLY A 5 -24.74 -17.78 -10.81
CA GLY A 5 -24.15 -16.96 -9.74
C GLY A 5 -24.07 -17.77 -8.44
N ARG A 6 -22.91 -17.76 -7.76
CA ARG A 6 -22.66 -18.02 -6.32
C ARG A 6 -21.15 -18.29 -6.09
N SER A 7 -20.34 -17.25 -5.94
CA SER A 7 -19.04 -17.37 -5.24
C SER A 7 -18.48 -16.04 -4.70
N THR A 8 -19.12 -14.90 -5.02
CA THR A 8 -18.66 -13.55 -4.70
C THR A 8 -18.95 -13.08 -3.26
N ASP A 9 -19.73 -13.83 -2.48
CA ASP A 9 -20.09 -13.42 -1.11
C ASP A 9 -19.04 -13.77 -0.04
N ARG A 10 -18.23 -14.82 -0.24
CA ARG A 10 -17.36 -15.37 0.83
C ARG A 10 -16.18 -14.46 1.23
N ALA A 11 -15.64 -13.68 0.29
CA ALA A 11 -14.49 -12.81 0.55
C ALA A 11 -14.88 -11.43 1.10
N ARG A 12 -16.13 -10.98 0.86
CA ARG A 12 -16.70 -9.77 1.46
C ARG A 12 -17.19 -10.04 2.88
N THR A 13 -17.58 -11.28 3.16
CA THR A 13 -17.85 -11.74 4.53
C THR A 13 -16.55 -11.81 5.33
N SER A 14 -15.44 -12.34 4.82
CA SER A 14 -14.24 -12.55 5.66
C SER A 14 -13.64 -11.27 6.28
N SER A 15 -13.50 -10.15 5.56
CA SER A 15 -12.92 -8.92 6.15
C SER A 15 -13.87 -8.22 7.12
N ARG A 16 -15.17 -8.19 6.82
CA ARG A 16 -16.22 -7.74 7.76
C ARG A 16 -16.36 -8.67 8.95
N PHE A 17 -16.14 -9.96 8.76
CA PHE A 17 -16.16 -10.97 9.80
C PHE A 17 -14.97 -10.81 10.73
N VAL A 18 -13.80 -10.41 10.21
CA VAL A 18 -12.59 -10.15 11.01
C VAL A 18 -12.75 -8.91 11.88
N SER A 19 -13.24 -7.79 11.34
CA SER A 19 -13.48 -6.58 12.14
C SER A 19 -14.62 -6.77 13.14
N TRP A 20 -15.69 -7.47 12.73
CA TRP A 20 -16.76 -7.88 13.64
C TRP A 20 -16.25 -8.84 14.73
N ALA A 21 -15.43 -9.83 14.39
CA ALA A 21 -14.86 -10.78 15.36
C ALA A 21 -13.98 -10.10 16.39
N ALA A 22 -13.22 -9.06 16.04
CA ALA A 22 -12.42 -8.30 17.00
C ALA A 22 -13.29 -7.48 17.98
N ILE A 23 -14.37 -6.86 17.49
CA ILE A 23 -15.34 -6.14 18.32
C ILE A 23 -16.11 -7.12 19.23
N VAL A 24 -16.50 -8.26 18.67
CA VAL A 24 -17.15 -9.37 19.38
C VAL A 24 -16.22 -9.93 20.44
N ALA A 25 -14.93 -10.13 20.15
CA ALA A 25 -13.96 -10.62 21.13
C ALA A 25 -13.78 -9.65 22.31
N LYS A 26 -13.70 -8.33 22.05
CA LYS A 26 -13.62 -7.30 23.10
C LYS A 26 -14.89 -7.17 23.93
N THR A 27 -16.06 -7.34 23.32
CA THR A 27 -17.34 -7.31 24.05
C THR A 27 -17.57 -8.60 24.83
N LEU A 28 -17.24 -9.77 24.27
CA LEU A 28 -17.27 -11.05 24.97
C LEU A 28 -16.28 -11.13 26.12
N SER A 29 -15.10 -10.49 26.05
CA SER A 29 -14.16 -10.51 27.18
C SER A 29 -14.71 -9.86 28.44
N VAL A 30 -15.68 -8.94 28.31
CA VAL A 30 -16.36 -8.30 29.44
C VAL A 30 -17.69 -8.99 29.77
N ALA A 31 -18.46 -9.38 28.75
CA ALA A 31 -19.79 -9.96 28.93
C ALA A 31 -19.78 -11.44 29.35
N ALA A 32 -18.80 -12.23 28.89
CA ALA A 32 -18.73 -13.67 29.17
C ALA A 32 -18.51 -14.00 30.66
N PRO A 33 -17.62 -13.31 31.41
CA PRO A 33 -17.47 -13.53 32.85
C PRO A 33 -18.77 -13.23 33.63
N VAL A 34 -19.48 -12.16 33.24
CA VAL A 34 -20.75 -11.77 33.87
C VAL A 34 -21.84 -12.82 33.59
N ALA A 35 -21.99 -13.24 32.33
CA ALA A 35 -22.95 -14.28 31.94
C ALA A 35 -22.65 -15.64 32.60
N ALA A 36 -21.37 -16.03 32.66
CA ALA A 36 -20.94 -17.25 33.33
C ALA A 36 -21.25 -17.21 34.83
N THR A 37 -21.02 -16.07 35.49
CA THR A 37 -21.33 -15.91 36.93
C THR A 37 -22.83 -16.09 37.21
N ILE A 38 -23.70 -15.54 36.36
CA ILE A 38 -25.15 -15.72 36.47
C ILE A 38 -25.52 -17.20 36.26
N LEU A 39 -24.96 -17.87 35.25
CA LEU A 39 -25.22 -19.29 34.98
C LEU A 39 -24.71 -20.21 36.09
N PHE A 40 -23.57 -19.91 36.72
CA PHE A 40 -23.06 -20.66 37.86
C PHE A 40 -23.98 -20.55 39.09
N PHE A 41 -24.64 -19.41 39.29
CA PHE A 41 -25.63 -19.28 40.36
C PHE A 41 -26.84 -20.20 40.14
N TRP A 42 -27.28 -20.35 38.89
CA TRP A 42 -28.41 -21.21 38.50
C TRP A 42 -28.02 -22.68 38.37
N ALA A 43 -26.73 -22.98 38.22
CA ALA A 43 -26.20 -24.34 38.21
C ALA A 43 -26.39 -25.08 39.55
N ARG A 44 -26.74 -24.36 40.62
CA ARG A 44 -27.17 -24.94 41.90
C ARG A 44 -28.39 -25.85 41.74
N ASP A 45 -29.31 -25.50 40.84
CA ASP A 45 -30.59 -26.20 40.69
C ASP A 45 -30.62 -27.16 39.50
N SER A 46 -29.70 -27.00 38.53
CA SER A 46 -29.55 -27.93 37.42
C SER A 46 -28.09 -28.07 36.98
N PRO A 47 -27.53 -29.29 36.95
CA PRO A 47 -26.15 -29.53 36.54
C PRO A 47 -25.90 -29.20 35.06
N ALA A 48 -26.93 -29.02 34.24
CA ALA A 48 -26.79 -28.61 32.85
C ALA A 48 -26.23 -27.19 32.71
N PHE A 49 -26.60 -26.25 33.60
CA PHE A 49 -26.14 -24.86 33.52
C PHE A 49 -24.64 -24.71 33.82
N PHE A 50 -24.06 -25.63 34.60
CA PHE A 50 -22.62 -25.68 34.82
C PHE A 50 -21.84 -25.88 33.51
N TRP A 51 -22.28 -26.82 32.67
CA TRP A 51 -21.62 -27.12 31.40
C TRP A 51 -21.78 -25.98 30.38
N TRP A 52 -22.91 -25.27 30.41
CA TRP A 52 -23.09 -24.05 29.61
C TRP A 52 -22.17 -22.91 30.05
N ALA A 53 -22.04 -22.67 31.36
CA ALA A 53 -21.13 -21.67 31.89
C ALA A 53 -19.67 -21.98 31.53
N ALA A 54 -19.26 -23.24 31.69
CA ALA A 54 -17.93 -23.71 31.31
C ALA A 54 -17.67 -23.54 29.80
N GLY A 55 -18.66 -23.88 28.95
CA GLY A 55 -18.57 -23.72 27.50
C GLY A 55 -18.40 -22.27 27.04
N ILE A 56 -19.14 -21.34 27.65
CA ILE A 56 -19.04 -19.89 27.33
C ILE A 56 -17.67 -19.34 27.70
N LEU A 57 -17.14 -19.71 28.87
CA LEU A 57 -15.80 -19.28 29.30
C LEU A 57 -14.71 -19.84 28.39
N LEU A 58 -14.83 -21.11 28.00
CA LEU A 58 -13.86 -21.78 27.13
C LEU A 58 -13.86 -21.17 25.72
N LEU A 59 -15.05 -20.91 25.16
CA LEU A 59 -15.20 -20.22 23.88
C LEU A 59 -14.61 -18.80 23.92
N SER A 60 -14.89 -18.04 24.99
CA SER A 60 -14.33 -16.70 25.20
C SER A 60 -12.80 -16.75 25.26
N LEU A 61 -12.23 -17.72 25.98
CA LEU A 61 -10.78 -17.88 26.09
C LEU A 61 -10.14 -18.21 24.74
N VAL A 62 -10.74 -19.10 23.96
CA VAL A 62 -10.26 -19.45 22.62
C VAL A 62 -10.27 -18.21 21.71
N LEU A 63 -11.36 -17.44 21.70
CA LEU A 63 -11.45 -16.21 20.92
C LEU A 63 -10.37 -15.19 21.32
N GLN A 64 -10.14 -14.98 22.61
CA GLN A 64 -9.09 -14.09 23.12
C GLN A 64 -7.68 -14.56 22.73
N LEU A 65 -7.41 -15.86 22.80
CA LEU A 65 -6.11 -16.40 22.40
C LEU A 65 -5.88 -16.25 20.89
N THR A 66 -6.92 -16.43 20.07
CA THR A 66 -6.81 -16.21 18.62
C THR A 66 -6.61 -14.75 18.25
N SER A 67 -7.33 -13.81 18.91
CA SER A 67 -7.13 -12.38 18.68
C SER A 67 -5.74 -11.93 19.15
N PHE A 68 -5.29 -12.40 20.31
CA PHE A 68 -3.97 -12.09 20.85
C PHE A 68 -2.83 -12.62 19.97
N ALA A 69 -2.97 -13.84 19.44
CA ALA A 69 -2.00 -14.40 18.50
C ALA A 69 -1.92 -13.61 17.19
N TRP A 70 -3.05 -13.06 16.72
CA TRP A 70 -3.10 -12.17 15.55
C TRP A 70 -2.51 -10.80 15.84
N GLU A 71 -2.88 -10.17 16.96
CA GLU A 71 -2.35 -8.88 17.39
C GLU A 71 -0.84 -8.94 17.60
N ARG A 72 -0.30 -10.04 18.17
CA ARG A 72 1.15 -10.24 18.29
C ARG A 72 1.86 -10.34 16.94
N ARG A 73 1.25 -10.99 15.95
CA ARG A 73 1.82 -11.05 14.59
C ARG A 73 1.83 -9.67 13.95
N LEU A 74 0.77 -8.89 14.11
CA LEU A 74 0.69 -7.52 13.61
C LEU A 74 1.70 -6.59 14.32
N ALA A 75 1.79 -6.65 15.66
CA ALA A 75 2.69 -5.79 16.44
C ALA A 75 4.18 -6.08 16.20
N ALA A 76 4.56 -7.36 16.06
CA ALA A 76 5.94 -7.73 15.72
C ALA A 76 6.35 -7.22 14.32
N ARG A 77 5.39 -7.21 13.37
CA ARG A 77 5.59 -6.66 12.02
C ARG A 77 5.81 -5.14 12.05
N THR A 78 5.02 -4.40 12.84
CA THR A 78 5.13 -2.95 12.93
C THR A 78 6.51 -2.51 13.44
N LEU A 79 7.09 -3.20 14.42
CA LEU A 79 8.39 -2.82 15.02
C LEU A 79 9.59 -3.07 14.10
N VAL A 80 9.64 -4.24 13.43
CA VAL A 80 10.74 -4.56 12.49
C VAL A 80 10.67 -3.68 11.25
N ASN A 81 9.47 -3.47 10.70
CA ASN A 81 9.29 -2.56 9.56
C ASN A 81 9.65 -1.12 9.92
N SER A 82 9.32 -0.64 11.12
CA SER A 82 9.64 0.74 11.53
C SER A 82 11.15 1.03 11.56
N ASN A 83 11.97 0.12 12.07
CA ASN A 83 13.43 0.31 12.11
C ASN A 83 14.06 0.24 10.72
N ALA A 84 13.61 -0.69 9.88
CA ALA A 84 14.06 -0.78 8.49
C ALA A 84 13.67 0.47 7.70
N LEU A 85 12.40 0.88 7.78
CA LEU A 85 11.89 2.11 7.17
C LEU A 85 12.68 3.34 7.58
N ASN A 86 12.90 3.54 8.88
CA ASN A 86 13.71 4.66 9.38
C ASN A 86 15.11 4.65 8.79
N THR A 87 15.72 3.46 8.64
CA THR A 87 17.05 3.33 8.01
C THR A 87 17.00 3.74 6.54
N TYR A 88 16.03 3.24 5.78
CA TYR A 88 15.83 3.58 4.36
C TYR A 88 15.64 5.09 4.16
N ILE A 89 14.72 5.68 4.93
CA ILE A 89 14.42 7.10 4.87
C ILE A 89 15.64 7.95 5.25
N SER A 90 16.35 7.60 6.33
CA SER A 90 17.53 8.36 6.75
C SER A 90 18.62 8.37 5.69
N GLN A 91 18.86 7.22 5.05
CA GLN A 91 19.87 7.10 3.99
C GLN A 91 19.48 7.93 2.77
N MET A 92 18.21 7.87 2.33
CA MET A 92 17.75 8.68 1.22
C MET A 92 17.78 10.17 1.53
N ALA A 93 17.37 10.57 2.73
CA ALA A 93 17.39 11.97 3.16
C ALA A 93 18.82 12.54 3.17
N ALA A 94 19.80 11.77 3.66
CA ALA A 94 21.21 12.15 3.63
C ALA A 94 21.71 12.34 2.19
N ALA A 95 21.43 11.38 1.30
CA ALA A 95 21.82 11.47 -0.10
C ALA A 95 21.17 12.67 -0.82
N VAL A 96 19.89 12.96 -0.56
CA VAL A 96 19.22 14.15 -1.09
C VAL A 96 19.82 15.44 -0.55
N ALA A 97 20.21 15.49 0.73
CA ALA A 97 20.83 16.67 1.34
C ALA A 97 22.19 17.01 0.74
N GLU A 98 22.89 16.05 0.15
CA GLU A 98 24.17 16.25 -0.54
C GLU A 98 24.00 16.73 -2.01
N MET A 99 22.83 16.50 -2.62
CA MET A 99 22.58 16.85 -4.03
C MET A 99 22.84 18.31 -4.40
N PRO A 100 22.51 19.32 -3.57
CA PRO A 100 22.80 20.73 -3.90
C PRO A 100 24.29 21.00 -4.18
N GLY A 101 25.20 20.26 -3.53
CA GLY A 101 26.65 20.38 -3.74
C GLY A 101 27.19 19.63 -4.96
N GLN A 102 26.37 18.78 -5.59
CA GLN A 102 26.76 17.94 -6.72
C GLN A 102 26.60 18.67 -8.06
N SER A 103 27.40 18.27 -9.04
CA SER A 103 27.23 18.67 -10.46
C SER A 103 25.95 18.10 -11.06
N GLY A 104 25.48 18.64 -12.19
CA GLY A 104 24.25 18.16 -12.84
C GLY A 104 24.28 16.68 -13.19
N ALA A 105 25.41 16.18 -13.72
CA ALA A 105 25.59 14.76 -14.05
C ALA A 105 25.57 13.87 -12.80
N GLU A 106 26.22 14.30 -11.72
CA GLU A 106 26.20 13.59 -10.43
C GLU A 106 24.80 13.55 -9.83
N ARG A 107 24.03 14.66 -9.89
CA ARG A 107 22.64 14.69 -9.40
C ARG A 107 21.76 13.69 -10.15
N VAL A 108 21.93 13.56 -11.46
CA VAL A 108 21.19 12.55 -12.26
C VAL A 108 21.58 11.13 -11.81
N GLY A 109 22.86 10.89 -11.54
CA GLY A 109 23.34 9.64 -10.95
C GLY A 109 22.70 9.36 -9.58
N THR A 110 22.69 10.35 -8.69
CA THR A 110 22.09 10.25 -7.36
C THR A 110 20.58 10.00 -7.43
N LEU A 111 19.84 10.70 -8.29
CA LEU A 111 18.41 10.46 -8.51
C LEU A 111 18.13 9.02 -8.95
N ASN A 112 18.93 8.51 -9.88
CA ASN A 112 18.81 7.14 -10.35
C ASN A 112 19.02 6.12 -9.21
N GLU A 113 20.06 6.31 -8.39
CA GLU A 113 20.32 5.45 -7.24
C GLU A 113 19.22 5.54 -6.18
N LEU A 114 18.73 6.75 -5.89
CA LEU A 114 17.61 6.96 -4.97
C LEU A 114 16.33 6.27 -5.45
N ALA A 115 16.01 6.35 -6.74
CA ALA A 115 14.84 5.67 -7.29
C ALA A 115 14.98 4.14 -7.24
N ARG A 116 16.17 3.61 -7.55
CA ARG A 116 16.49 2.17 -7.41
C ARG A 116 16.34 1.72 -5.96
N TYR A 117 16.84 2.52 -5.03
CA TYR A 117 16.78 2.25 -3.61
C TYR A 117 15.33 2.30 -3.09
N ALA A 118 14.54 3.30 -3.49
CA ALA A 118 13.14 3.43 -3.10
C ALA A 118 12.30 2.22 -3.50
N VAL A 119 12.38 1.78 -4.77
CA VAL A 119 11.61 0.60 -5.21
C VAL A 119 12.06 -0.69 -4.52
N THR A 120 13.36 -0.83 -4.25
CA THR A 120 13.90 -2.00 -3.53
C THR A 120 13.47 -2.00 -2.06
N ALA A 121 13.53 -0.83 -1.40
CA ALA A 121 13.11 -0.65 -0.02
C ALA A 121 11.62 -0.98 0.14
N LEU A 122 10.77 -0.50 -0.77
CA LEU A 122 9.34 -0.82 -0.76
C LEU A 122 9.10 -2.33 -0.89
N VAL A 123 9.74 -3.01 -1.85
CA VAL A 123 9.60 -4.48 -1.96
C VAL A 123 10.06 -5.20 -0.69
N ASN A 124 11.12 -4.73 -0.03
CA ASN A 124 11.60 -5.31 1.22
C ASN A 124 10.67 -5.04 2.40
N VAL A 125 10.11 -3.84 2.51
CA VAL A 125 9.15 -3.47 3.56
C VAL A 125 7.86 -4.29 3.44
N PHE A 126 7.42 -4.51 2.20
CA PHE A 126 6.22 -5.24 1.87
C PHE A 126 6.49 -6.70 1.44
N HIS A 127 7.60 -7.30 1.88
CA HIS A 127 8.00 -8.67 1.48
C HIS A 127 7.00 -9.76 1.89
N ASP A 128 6.16 -9.49 2.89
CA ASP A 128 5.08 -10.39 3.32
C ASP A 128 3.90 -10.41 2.30
N ALA A 129 3.77 -9.39 1.46
CA ALA A 129 2.79 -9.34 0.39
C ALA A 129 3.22 -10.24 -0.77
N LYS A 130 2.27 -10.97 -1.35
CA LYS A 130 2.59 -11.94 -2.38
C LYS A 130 2.85 -11.27 -3.72
N ASP A 131 3.94 -11.68 -4.36
CA ASP A 131 4.42 -11.16 -5.65
C ASP A 131 4.47 -9.63 -5.68
N VAL A 132 4.88 -9.00 -4.58
CA VAL A 132 4.95 -7.55 -4.48
C VAL A 132 5.93 -6.99 -5.51
N ARG A 133 5.56 -5.84 -6.08
CA ARG A 133 6.37 -5.10 -7.02
C ARG A 133 6.21 -3.61 -6.79
N ALA A 134 7.31 -2.88 -6.93
CA ALA A 134 7.33 -1.44 -6.88
C ALA A 134 7.90 -0.88 -8.21
N ILE A 135 7.28 0.18 -8.73
CA ILE A 135 7.68 0.80 -9.98
C ILE A 135 7.64 2.31 -9.82
N ALA A 136 8.77 2.97 -10.02
CA ALA A 136 8.89 4.40 -10.19
C ALA A 136 8.79 4.72 -11.68
N TYR A 137 7.86 5.59 -12.04
CA TYR A 137 7.72 6.16 -13.37
C TYR A 137 8.15 7.61 -13.38
N SER A 138 8.89 8.03 -14.41
CA SER A 138 9.23 9.42 -14.67
C SER A 138 8.32 10.00 -15.74
N LEU A 139 7.93 11.25 -15.57
CA LEU A 139 7.20 12.00 -16.59
C LEU A 139 8.13 12.29 -17.78
N GLY A 140 7.68 11.96 -18.99
CA GLY A 140 8.41 12.27 -20.22
C GLY A 140 8.47 13.78 -20.48
N PRO A 141 9.44 14.25 -21.29
CA PRO A 141 9.69 15.69 -21.49
C PRO A 141 8.52 16.44 -22.16
N ALA A 142 7.66 15.75 -22.89
CA ALA A 142 6.46 16.32 -23.50
C ALA A 142 5.22 16.24 -22.60
N ASN A 143 5.37 15.74 -21.36
CA ASN A 143 4.29 15.52 -20.40
C ASN A 143 3.14 14.62 -20.93
N ASP A 144 3.42 13.81 -21.95
CA ASP A 144 2.47 12.96 -22.66
C ASP A 144 2.59 11.47 -22.31
N ARG A 145 3.54 11.11 -21.45
CA ARG A 145 3.85 9.72 -21.09
C ARG A 145 4.51 9.58 -19.73
N LEU A 146 4.32 8.44 -19.08
CA LEU A 146 5.05 8.03 -17.88
C LEU A 146 5.92 6.81 -18.23
N GLU A 147 7.22 7.02 -18.24
CA GLU A 147 8.21 6.00 -18.60
C GLU A 147 8.66 5.24 -17.37
N VAL A 148 8.90 3.94 -17.51
CA VAL A 148 9.45 3.13 -16.41
C VAL A 148 10.83 3.66 -16.09
N PHE A 149 10.96 4.34 -14.95
CA PHE A 149 12.23 4.85 -14.48
C PHE A 149 12.97 3.74 -13.76
N ARG A 150 12.43 3.21 -12.66
CA ARG A 150 13.02 2.08 -11.91
C ARG A 150 11.95 1.12 -11.44
N TYR A 151 12.31 -0.14 -11.24
CA TYR A 151 11.41 -1.14 -10.70
C TYR A 151 12.16 -2.17 -9.85
N ALA A 152 11.44 -2.80 -8.94
CA ALA A 152 11.88 -3.96 -8.19
C ALA A 152 10.69 -4.89 -7.92
N GLY A 153 10.97 -6.16 -7.63
CA GLY A 153 9.96 -7.19 -7.35
C GLY A 153 9.96 -8.31 -8.38
N VAL A 154 9.05 -9.26 -8.21
CA VAL A 154 9.07 -10.55 -8.93
C VAL A 154 8.77 -10.38 -10.43
N ARG A 155 8.01 -9.35 -10.82
CA ARG A 155 7.48 -9.22 -12.18
C ARG A 155 7.94 -7.97 -12.90
N GLN A 156 8.10 -8.06 -14.20
CA GLN A 156 8.45 -6.91 -15.03
C GLN A 156 7.24 -5.96 -15.23
N PRO A 157 7.45 -4.64 -15.16
CA PRO A 157 6.45 -3.63 -15.47
C PRO A 157 5.76 -3.89 -16.81
N SER A 158 4.48 -3.53 -16.93
CA SER A 158 3.76 -3.62 -18.20
C SER A 158 4.19 -2.58 -19.25
N GLY A 159 5.22 -1.79 -18.95
CA GLY A 159 5.78 -0.76 -19.82
C GLY A 159 5.12 0.62 -19.63
N THR A 160 5.64 1.58 -20.39
CA THR A 160 5.27 3.01 -20.40
C THR A 160 3.76 3.24 -20.53
N PHE A 161 3.25 4.22 -19.78
CA PHE A 161 1.91 4.77 -19.96
C PHE A 161 1.98 5.89 -21.00
N ILE A 162 1.18 5.83 -22.06
CA ILE A 162 1.21 6.80 -23.17
C ILE A 162 -0.16 7.46 -23.24
N GLY A 163 -0.21 8.79 -23.19
CA GLY A 163 -1.44 9.56 -23.33
C GLY A 163 -2.04 9.46 -24.73
N GLN A 164 -3.25 9.98 -24.86
CA GLN A 164 -4.10 9.90 -26.05
C GLN A 164 -4.43 8.46 -26.45
N ASP A 165 -4.36 7.51 -25.51
CA ASP A 165 -4.68 6.10 -25.71
C ASP A 165 -6.13 5.75 -25.34
N ALA A 166 -6.90 6.72 -24.81
CA ALA A 166 -8.23 6.56 -24.20
C ALA A 166 -8.29 5.44 -23.14
N GLY A 167 -7.12 5.02 -22.65
CA GLY A 167 -6.88 3.72 -22.05
C GLY A 167 -6.24 3.87 -20.67
N ARG A 168 -5.11 3.19 -20.48
CA ARG A 168 -4.40 3.25 -19.19
C ARG A 168 -3.54 4.50 -19.07
N GLY A 169 -3.01 4.98 -20.18
CA GLY A 169 -2.06 6.07 -20.17
C GLY A 169 -2.71 7.39 -19.81
N ASP A 170 -3.85 7.70 -20.45
CA ASP A 170 -4.61 8.91 -20.14
C ASP A 170 -5.01 9.00 -18.67
N LYS A 171 -5.26 7.87 -18.03
CA LYS A 171 -5.75 7.83 -16.64
C LYS A 171 -4.64 7.86 -15.63
N ALA A 172 -3.51 7.26 -15.95
CA ALA A 172 -2.29 7.45 -15.18
C ALA A 172 -1.86 8.92 -15.23
N LEU A 173 -1.93 9.56 -16.40
CA LEU A 173 -1.62 10.98 -16.57
C LEU A 173 -2.66 11.87 -15.86
N ASP A 174 -3.96 11.57 -15.98
CA ASP A 174 -5.02 12.30 -15.27
C ASP A 174 -4.85 12.22 -13.74
N PHE A 175 -4.54 11.03 -13.20
CA PHE A 175 -4.19 10.89 -11.79
C PHE A 175 -2.98 11.76 -11.41
N VAL A 176 -1.94 11.77 -12.26
CA VAL A 176 -0.70 12.49 -12.01
C VAL A 176 -0.86 14.01 -12.10
N PHE A 177 -1.75 14.53 -12.94
CA PHE A 177 -1.93 15.98 -13.13
C PHE A 177 -3.14 16.56 -12.40
N ASN A 178 -4.29 15.88 -12.43
CA ASN A 178 -5.59 16.46 -12.08
C ASN A 178 -6.18 15.90 -10.78
N SER A 179 -5.62 14.83 -10.21
CA SER A 179 -6.12 14.27 -8.94
C SER A 179 -5.97 15.25 -7.78
N ASN A 180 -7.02 15.39 -6.99
CA ASN A 180 -7.00 16.11 -5.71
C ASN A 180 -6.37 15.28 -4.57
N SER A 181 -6.20 13.97 -4.78
CA SER A 181 -5.53 13.08 -3.84
C SER A 181 -4.06 12.87 -4.24
N SER A 182 -3.18 12.83 -3.24
CA SER A 182 -1.76 12.50 -3.39
C SER A 182 -1.53 11.02 -3.76
N TYR A 183 -2.49 10.16 -3.41
CA TYR A 183 -2.46 8.73 -3.73
C TYR A 183 -3.80 8.21 -4.28
N LEU A 184 -3.73 7.07 -4.96
CA LEU A 184 -4.84 6.25 -5.43
C LEU A 184 -4.63 4.84 -4.89
N PHE A 185 -5.56 4.36 -4.08
CA PHE A 185 -5.57 2.99 -3.60
C PHE A 185 -6.71 2.22 -4.25
N ILE A 186 -6.41 1.05 -4.82
CA ILE A 186 -7.41 0.11 -5.33
C ILE A 186 -7.29 -1.21 -4.57
N PRO A 187 -8.22 -1.51 -3.63
CA PRO A 187 -8.16 -2.70 -2.77
C PRO A 187 -8.43 -4.01 -3.52
N ASP A 188 -9.27 -4.00 -4.56
CA ASP A 188 -9.56 -5.18 -5.39
C ASP A 188 -9.97 -4.78 -6.79
N LEU A 189 -9.03 -4.87 -7.73
CA LEU A 189 -9.20 -4.63 -9.16
C LEU A 189 -10.34 -5.38 -9.83
N LYS A 190 -10.82 -6.47 -9.24
CA LYS A 190 -11.97 -7.21 -9.80
C LYS A 190 -13.32 -6.62 -9.37
N LYS A 191 -13.36 -5.93 -8.22
CA LYS A 191 -14.59 -5.34 -7.66
C LYS A 191 -14.68 -3.86 -7.98
N GLU A 192 -13.56 -3.19 -7.76
CA GLU A 192 -13.31 -1.82 -8.15
C GLU A 192 -12.45 -1.91 -9.40
N LYS A 193 -13.08 -2.32 -10.50
CA LYS A 193 -12.72 -1.66 -11.74
C LYS A 193 -13.44 -0.34 -11.66
N PRO A 194 -12.77 0.80 -11.39
CA PRO A 194 -13.26 2.05 -11.95
C PRO A 194 -13.79 1.74 -13.35
N GLU A 195 -14.96 2.24 -13.75
CA GLU A 195 -15.43 2.08 -15.16
C GLU A 195 -14.32 2.50 -16.16
N ASP A 196 -13.39 3.29 -15.63
CA ASP A 196 -12.17 3.78 -16.20
C ASP A 196 -10.89 2.98 -15.91
N TYR A 197 -10.82 1.80 -15.31
CA TYR A 197 -9.50 1.16 -15.10
C TYR A 197 -8.92 0.55 -16.39
N GLY A 198 -7.96 1.24 -17.02
CA GLY A 198 -7.24 0.76 -18.20
C GLY A 198 -5.98 -0.06 -17.91
N GLY A 199 -5.48 -0.08 -16.67
CA GLY A 199 -4.22 -0.73 -16.30
C GLY A 199 -4.17 -2.21 -16.66
N SER A 200 -2.96 -2.79 -16.75
CA SER A 200 -2.81 -4.16 -17.25
C SER A 200 -3.49 -5.21 -16.39
N GLY A 201 -3.61 -4.95 -15.07
CA GLY A 201 -4.14 -5.90 -14.10
C GLY A 201 -3.43 -7.26 -14.15
N ASN A 202 -2.22 -7.30 -14.74
CA ASN A 202 -1.58 -8.55 -15.09
C ASN A 202 -0.89 -9.12 -13.87
N GLY A 203 -1.71 -9.86 -13.13
CA GLY A 203 -1.38 -10.67 -11.97
C GLY A 203 -1.07 -9.88 -10.70
N TYR A 204 -1.48 -8.62 -10.63
CA TYR A 204 -1.78 -7.97 -9.36
C TYR A 204 -3.29 -7.79 -9.24
N ARG A 205 -3.80 -7.77 -8.01
CA ARG A 205 -5.23 -7.55 -7.71
C ARG A 205 -5.47 -6.32 -6.85
N THR A 206 -4.44 -5.81 -6.20
CA THR A 206 -4.46 -4.58 -5.42
C THR A 206 -3.25 -3.74 -5.81
N PHE A 207 -3.38 -2.42 -5.77
CA PHE A 207 -2.25 -1.52 -5.95
C PHE A 207 -2.47 -0.19 -5.26
N ILE A 208 -1.37 0.48 -4.96
CA ILE A 208 -1.32 1.88 -4.54
C ILE A 208 -0.46 2.64 -5.56
N SER A 209 -0.98 3.74 -6.08
CA SER A 209 -0.24 4.70 -6.88
C SER A 209 -0.12 6.00 -6.12
N VAL A 210 1.06 6.61 -6.12
CA VAL A 210 1.35 7.87 -5.46
C VAL A 210 1.99 8.81 -6.46
N ARG A 211 1.62 10.08 -6.42
CA ARG A 211 2.22 11.12 -7.25
C ARG A 211 3.62 11.44 -6.76
N ILE A 212 4.57 11.58 -7.67
CA ILE A 212 5.89 12.15 -7.36
C ILE A 212 5.81 13.62 -7.80
N ASN A 213 5.47 14.51 -6.87
CA ASN A 213 5.30 15.93 -7.16
C ASN A 213 5.92 16.79 -6.04
N SER A 214 6.42 17.95 -6.45
CA SER A 214 6.76 19.05 -5.55
C SER A 214 5.56 19.99 -5.43
N SER A 215 5.72 21.10 -4.72
CA SER A 215 4.68 22.15 -4.63
C SER A 215 4.36 22.80 -5.98
N THR A 216 5.30 22.78 -6.93
CA THR A 216 5.19 23.48 -8.21
C THR A 216 5.13 22.55 -9.40
N ASP A 217 5.77 21.38 -9.32
CA ASP A 217 6.02 20.53 -10.48
C ASP A 217 5.63 19.08 -10.22
N VAL A 218 5.20 18.42 -11.27
CA VAL A 218 4.90 16.99 -11.28
C VAL A 218 6.04 16.26 -11.98
N HIS A 219 6.63 15.27 -11.32
CA HIS A 219 7.81 14.57 -11.80
C HIS A 219 7.52 13.13 -12.24
N GLY A 220 6.41 12.53 -11.77
CA GLY A 220 6.02 11.19 -12.16
C GLY A 220 5.07 10.49 -11.18
N MET A 221 5.21 9.17 -11.08
CA MET A 221 4.33 8.32 -10.28
C MET A 221 5.11 7.15 -9.67
N LEU A 222 4.87 6.86 -8.40
CA LEU A 222 5.39 5.68 -7.70
C LEU A 222 4.25 4.70 -7.45
N THR A 223 4.42 3.45 -7.84
CA THR A 223 3.37 2.43 -7.69
C THR A 223 3.90 1.24 -6.90
N LEU A 224 3.03 0.66 -6.08
CA LEU A 224 3.23 -0.61 -5.38
C LEU A 224 2.04 -1.52 -5.70
N ASP A 225 2.31 -2.70 -6.22
CA ASP A 225 1.29 -3.67 -6.61
C ASP A 225 1.52 -5.05 -5.99
N ALA A 226 0.43 -5.76 -5.66
CA ALA A 226 0.48 -7.08 -5.04
C ALA A 226 -0.57 -8.04 -5.64
N ALA A 227 -0.26 -9.34 -5.61
CA ALA A 227 -1.08 -10.38 -6.24
C ALA A 227 -2.42 -10.61 -5.54
N ASP A 228 -2.45 -10.61 -4.21
CA ASP A 228 -3.62 -10.99 -3.44
C ASP A 228 -4.32 -9.78 -2.82
N VAL A 229 -5.65 -9.87 -2.69
CA VAL A 229 -6.48 -8.81 -2.10
C VAL A 229 -6.25 -8.78 -0.60
N GLY A 230 -6.05 -7.57 -0.06
CA GLY A 230 -5.76 -7.37 1.37
C GLY A 230 -4.27 -7.45 1.71
N ASP A 231 -3.40 -7.72 0.73
CA ASP A 231 -1.94 -7.63 0.91
C ASP A 231 -1.47 -6.18 1.07
N LEU A 232 -2.24 -5.23 0.53
CA LEU A 232 -2.06 -3.80 0.69
C LEU A 232 -3.34 -3.20 1.30
N THR A 233 -3.14 -2.22 2.17
CA THR A 233 -4.18 -1.43 2.85
C THR A 233 -4.02 0.04 2.51
N GLU A 234 -5.05 0.84 2.79
CA GLU A 234 -5.00 2.28 2.54
C GLU A 234 -3.93 2.98 3.39
N ASP A 235 -3.70 2.52 4.62
CA ASP A 235 -2.67 3.06 5.52
C ASP A 235 -1.25 2.91 4.96
N ASP A 236 -1.02 1.90 4.11
CA ASP A 236 0.28 1.67 3.46
C ASP A 236 0.64 2.78 2.45
N ALA A 237 -0.36 3.56 2.00
CA ALA A 237 -0.15 4.69 1.10
C ALA A 237 0.80 5.72 1.71
N HIS A 238 0.71 5.96 3.03
CA HIS A 238 1.57 6.93 3.72
C HIS A 238 3.05 6.56 3.66
N VAL A 239 3.38 5.26 3.73
CA VAL A 239 4.76 4.81 3.58
C VAL A 239 5.25 5.11 2.17
N ILE A 240 4.44 4.82 1.15
CA ILE A 240 4.80 5.04 -0.25
C ILE A 240 4.93 6.54 -0.56
N GLU A 241 4.05 7.37 0.01
CA GLU A 241 4.13 8.84 -0.03
C GLU A 241 5.43 9.38 0.51
N MET A 242 5.96 8.83 1.61
CA MET A 242 7.26 9.26 2.12
C MET A 242 8.38 9.06 1.10
N PHE A 243 8.43 7.89 0.43
CA PHE A 243 9.41 7.64 -0.62
C PHE A 243 9.18 8.56 -1.84
N ALA A 244 7.92 8.74 -2.25
CA ALA A 244 7.57 9.62 -3.37
C ALA A 244 7.98 11.08 -3.11
N ASN A 245 7.81 11.58 -1.88
CA ASN A 245 8.20 12.93 -1.49
C ASN A 245 9.73 13.12 -1.55
N ILE A 246 10.50 12.14 -1.09
CA ILE A 246 11.97 12.21 -1.16
C ILE A 246 12.44 12.19 -2.62
N LEU A 247 11.81 11.34 -3.46
CA LEU A 247 12.09 11.33 -4.89
C LEU A 247 11.71 12.64 -5.56
N ALA A 248 10.60 13.28 -5.17
CA ALA A 248 10.20 14.57 -5.71
C ALA A 248 11.25 15.65 -5.44
N ILE A 249 11.85 15.66 -4.24
CA ILE A 249 12.95 16.58 -3.93
C ILE A 249 14.16 16.29 -4.83
N ALA A 250 14.54 15.02 -5.00
CA ALA A 250 15.65 14.63 -5.87
C ALA A 250 15.41 15.03 -7.34
N PHE A 251 14.19 14.83 -7.85
CA PHE A 251 13.80 15.29 -9.19
C PHE A 251 13.91 16.81 -9.32
N ALA A 252 13.40 17.56 -8.34
CA ALA A 252 13.51 19.02 -8.34
C ALA A 252 14.97 19.49 -8.35
N GLU A 253 15.87 18.87 -7.58
CA GLU A 253 17.30 19.20 -7.59
C GLU A 253 18.00 18.90 -8.93
N THR A 254 17.58 17.85 -9.63
CA THR A 254 18.06 17.58 -11.00
C THR A 254 17.56 18.59 -12.02
N ALA A 255 16.29 19.01 -11.91
CA ALA A 255 15.69 20.00 -12.81
C ALA A 255 16.37 21.37 -12.66
N ARG A 256 16.73 21.78 -11.44
CA ARG A 256 17.49 23.03 -11.19
C ARG A 256 18.85 23.07 -11.89
N ALA A 257 19.48 21.92 -12.12
CA ALA A 257 20.78 21.83 -12.78
C ALA A 257 20.69 21.95 -14.32
N SER A 258 19.48 22.03 -14.88
CA SER A 258 19.22 22.26 -16.30
C SER A 258 18.71 23.69 -16.54
N PRO A 259 19.51 24.75 -16.32
CA PRO A 259 19.14 26.07 -16.82
C PRO A 259 19.30 26.06 -18.34
N ASP A 260 18.18 26.16 -19.03
CA ASP A 260 18.01 26.91 -20.28
C ASP A 260 19.20 26.94 -21.27
N ASN A 261 19.26 25.95 -22.15
CA ASN A 261 20.14 25.97 -23.34
C ASN A 261 19.51 26.76 -24.51
N SER A 262 18.52 27.63 -24.26
CA SER A 262 17.86 28.44 -25.30
C SER A 262 18.32 29.90 -25.38
N ALA A 263 19.31 30.30 -24.57
CA ALA A 263 19.84 31.67 -24.57
C ALA A 263 21.05 31.92 -25.49
N ASP A 264 21.60 30.91 -26.19
CA ASP A 264 22.86 31.06 -26.95
C ASP A 264 22.72 30.90 -28.49
N SER A 265 21.53 31.21 -29.04
CA SER A 265 21.32 31.19 -30.51
C SER A 265 20.50 32.36 -31.04
N ARG A 266 20.81 33.61 -30.63
CA ARG A 266 20.41 34.82 -31.36
C ARG A 266 21.47 35.90 -31.31
#